data_AF-A0A1R1FN79-F1
#
_entry.id   AF-A0A1R1FN79-F1
#
_cell.length_a   1.000
_cell.length_b   1.000
_cell.length_c   1.000
_cell.angle_alpha   90.00
_cell.angle_beta   90.00
_cell.angle_gamma   90.00
#
_symmetry.space_group_name_H-M   'P 1'
#
loop_
_entity.id
_entity.type
_entity.pdbx_description
1 polymer ?
#
loop_
_entity_poly.entity_id
_entity_poly.type
_entity_poly.pdbx_seq_one_letter_code
_entity_poly.pdbx_strand_id
1 'polypeptide(L)'
;MLVKAVAPMDDMAIATDMLLSAKSAVRTYAIALTETATPRVRKVLKAQLDTAIETHQKIADYMIKNEMYHPYSIEEQVEHDMEKSDMALKLLDDN
;
A
#
# COMPACT_ATOMS: atom_id res chain seq x y z
N MET A 1 13.12 -18.84 20.38
CA MET A 1 11.87 -18.14 20.71
C MET A 1 11.55 -17.18 19.57
N LEU A 2 11.18 -17.70 18.39
CA LEU A 2 11.05 -16.91 17.14
C LEU A 2 9.67 -17.08 16.46
N VAL A 3 8.72 -17.77 17.12
CA VAL A 3 7.42 -18.13 16.52
C VAL A 3 6.26 -17.32 17.13
N LYS A 4 6.50 -16.42 18.10
CA LYS A 4 5.44 -15.67 18.80
C LYS A 4 5.18 -14.24 18.31
N ALA A 5 5.84 -13.79 17.24
CA ALA A 5 5.74 -12.40 16.76
C ALA A 5 4.86 -12.24 15.50
N VAL A 6 3.93 -13.15 15.25
CA VAL A 6 2.87 -12.90 14.26
C VAL A 6 1.57 -12.94 15.03
N ALA A 7 1.23 -11.81 15.67
CA ALA A 7 -0.18 -11.48 15.85
C ALA A 7 -0.86 -11.67 14.47
N PRO A 8 -2.06 -12.26 14.40
CA PRO A 8 -2.72 -12.49 13.11
C PRO A 8 -2.73 -11.16 12.35
N MET A 9 -1.99 -11.10 11.23
CA MET A 9 -2.02 -9.92 10.36
C MET A 9 -3.44 -9.82 9.86
N ASP A 10 -4.16 -8.78 10.31
CA ASP A 10 -5.51 -8.54 9.85
C ASP A 10 -5.49 -8.11 8.36
N ASP A 11 -6.63 -8.28 7.69
CA ASP A 11 -6.77 -7.95 6.26
C ASP A 11 -6.45 -6.48 5.97
N MET A 12 -6.66 -5.59 6.95
CA MET A 12 -6.39 -4.16 6.82
C MET A 12 -4.88 -3.88 6.78
N ALA A 13 -4.09 -4.52 7.64
CA ALA A 13 -2.63 -4.43 7.69
C ALA A 13 -2.02 -4.96 6.38
N ILE A 14 -2.51 -6.11 5.90
CA ILE A 14 -2.09 -6.68 4.61
C ILE A 14 -2.43 -5.72 3.46
N ALA A 15 -3.68 -5.24 3.40
CA ALA A 15 -4.10 -4.35 2.32
C ALA A 15 -3.35 -3.00 2.35
N THR A 16 -3.06 -2.47 3.53
CA THR A 16 -2.29 -1.23 3.71
C THR A 16 -0.86 -1.38 3.19
N ASP A 17 -0.17 -2.46 3.55
CA ASP A 17 1.19 -2.74 3.06
C ASP A 17 1.21 -2.94 1.53
N MET A 18 0.25 -3.70 1.00
CA MET A 18 0.09 -3.90 -0.44
C MET A 18 -0.17 -2.58 -1.17
N LEU A 19 -1.04 -1.71 -0.64
CA LEU A 19 -1.35 -0.41 -1.23
C LEU A 19 -0.13 0.51 -1.24
N LEU A 20 0.62 0.56 -0.14
CA LEU A 20 1.85 1.34 -0.02
C LEU A 20 2.92 0.84 -1.00
N SER A 21 3.09 -0.47 -1.10
CA SER A 21 4.00 -1.11 -2.05
C SER A 21 3.64 -0.79 -3.50
N ALA A 22 2.35 -0.87 -3.87
CA ALA A 22 1.89 -0.53 -5.22
C ALA A 22 2.13 0.95 -5.56
N LYS A 23 1.83 1.88 -4.64
CA LYS A 23 2.13 3.32 -4.81
C LYS A 23 3.62 3.57 -5.00
N SER A 24 4.46 2.86 -4.24
CA SER A 24 5.92 2.96 -4.34
C SER A 24 6.41 2.43 -5.69
N ALA A 25 5.89 1.30 -6.16
CA ALA A 25 6.20 0.75 -7.47
C ALA A 25 5.85 1.73 -8.61
N VAL A 26 4.66 2.35 -8.57
CA VAL A 26 4.26 3.39 -9.54
C VAL A 26 5.29 4.52 -9.60
N ARG A 27 5.69 5.07 -8.44
CA ARG A 27 6.69 6.14 -8.36
C ARG A 27 8.03 5.70 -8.93
N THR A 28 8.50 4.52 -8.53
CA THR A 28 9.80 3.98 -8.98
C THR A 28 9.83 3.74 -10.49
N TYR A 29 8.76 3.17 -11.07
CA TYR A 29 8.71 2.96 -12.52
C TYR A 29 8.63 4.27 -13.30
N ALA A 30 7.93 5.28 -12.79
CA ALA A 30 7.90 6.61 -13.41
C ALA A 30 9.31 7.23 -13.47
N ILE A 31 10.07 7.15 -12.38
CA ILE A 31 11.47 7.60 -12.33
C ILE A 31 12.32 6.80 -13.34
N ALA A 32 12.27 5.47 -13.29
CA ALA A 32 13.04 4.60 -14.18
C ALA A 32 12.75 4.85 -15.67
N LEU A 33 11.51 5.20 -16.02
CA LEU A 33 11.13 5.58 -17.38
C LEU A 33 11.83 6.85 -17.85
N THR A 34 12.10 7.82 -16.97
CA THR A 34 12.82 9.05 -17.32
C THR A 34 14.33 8.84 -17.44
N GLU A 35 14.88 7.84 -16.77
CA GLU A 35 16.33 7.57 -16.71
C GLU A 35 16.80 6.51 -17.72
N THR A 36 15.91 5.67 -18.25
CA THR A 36 16.30 4.62 -19.18
C THR A 36 16.68 5.16 -20.57
N ALA A 37 17.83 4.74 -21.09
CA ALA A 37 18.29 5.13 -22.44
C ALA A 37 17.82 4.15 -23.54
N THR A 38 17.53 2.90 -23.20
CA THR A 38 17.27 1.84 -24.19
C THR A 38 15.77 1.72 -24.50
N PRO A 39 15.34 1.83 -25.77
CA PRO A 39 13.92 1.73 -26.15
C PRO A 39 13.24 0.43 -25.70
N ARG A 40 13.96 -0.70 -25.78
CA ARG A 40 13.46 -2.00 -25.33
C ARG A 40 13.18 -2.03 -23.83
N VAL A 41 14.08 -1.47 -23.02
CA VAL A 41 13.91 -1.38 -21.55
C VAL A 41 12.77 -0.43 -21.21
N ARG A 42 12.67 0.73 -21.89
CA ARG A 42 11.55 1.67 -21.77
C ARG A 42 10.20 0.99 -21.99
N LYS A 43 10.08 0.14 -23.02
CA LYS A 43 8.85 -0.59 -23.30
C LYS A 43 8.44 -1.52 -22.16
N VAL A 44 9.41 -2.24 -21.57
CA VAL A 44 9.15 -3.15 -20.43
C VAL A 44 8.75 -2.37 -19.19
N LEU A 45 9.50 -1.32 -18.83
CA LEU A 45 9.20 -0.48 -17.67
C LEU A 45 7.82 0.18 -17.79
N LYS A 46 7.42 0.57 -19.00
CA LYS A 46 6.08 1.12 -19.23
C LYS A 46 4.98 0.09 -18.96
N ALA A 47 5.14 -1.14 -19.46
CA ALA A 47 4.16 -2.20 -19.19
C ALA A 47 4.08 -2.55 -17.68
N GLN A 48 5.22 -2.50 -16.98
CA GLN A 48 5.27 -2.69 -15.52
C GLN A 48 4.60 -1.54 -14.75
N LEU A 49 4.80 -0.28 -15.19
CA LEU A 49 4.07 0.87 -14.65
C LEU A 49 2.56 0.71 -14.83
N ASP A 50 2.12 0.37 -16.04
CA ASP A 50 0.70 0.19 -16.35
C ASP A 50 0.10 -0.92 -15.43
N THR A 51 0.83 -2.03 -15.23
CA THR A 51 0.45 -3.11 -14.29
C THR A 51 0.40 -2.63 -12.83
N ALA A 52 1.36 -1.82 -12.40
CA ALA A 52 1.41 -1.29 -11.04
C ALA A 52 0.25 -0.33 -10.76
N ILE A 53 -0.16 0.49 -11.74
CA ILE A 53 -1.34 1.36 -11.65
C ILE A 53 -2.61 0.53 -11.51
N GLU A 54 -2.79 -0.49 -12.35
CA GLU A 54 -3.96 -1.39 -12.25
C GLU A 54 -4.01 -2.12 -10.91
N THR A 55 -2.85 -2.53 -10.40
CA THR A 55 -2.73 -3.20 -9.09
C THR A 55 -3.10 -2.25 -7.96
N HIS A 56 -2.58 -1.01 -7.99
CA HIS A 56 -2.94 0.05 -7.05
C HIS A 56 -4.45 0.29 -7.04
N GLN A 57 -5.09 0.39 -8.21
CA GLN A 57 -6.53 0.59 -8.32
C GLN A 57 -7.33 -0.54 -7.68
N LYS A 58 -6.99 -1.81 -7.99
CA LYS A 58 -7.69 -2.98 -7.43
C LYS A 58 -7.60 -3.05 -5.90
N ILE A 59 -6.42 -2.74 -5.34
CA ILE A 59 -6.22 -2.72 -3.88
C ILE A 59 -7.00 -1.56 -3.26
N ALA A 60 -6.93 -0.36 -3.86
CA ALA A 60 -7.66 0.81 -3.38
C ALA A 60 -9.18 0.57 -3.38
N ASP A 61 -9.73 0.03 -4.47
CA ASP A 61 -11.16 -0.29 -4.59
C ASP A 61 -11.60 -1.32 -3.53
N TYR A 62 -10.77 -2.34 -3.29
CA TYR A 62 -11.02 -3.30 -2.21
C TYR A 62 -11.05 -2.61 -0.85
N MET A 63 -10.07 -1.76 -0.55
CA MET A 63 -10.00 -1.07 0.73
C MET A 63 -11.15 -0.08 0.92
N ILE A 64 -11.55 0.66 -0.11
CA ILE A 64 -12.71 1.57 -0.07
C ILE A 64 -13.99 0.79 0.19
N LYS A 65 -14.22 -0.31 -0.55
CA LYS A 65 -15.42 -1.14 -0.40
C LYS A 65 -15.58 -1.73 1.00
N ASN A 66 -14.47 -1.94 1.71
CA ASN A 66 -14.46 -2.52 3.05
C ASN A 66 -14.20 -1.48 4.16
N GLU A 67 -14.37 -0.18 3.89
CA GLU A 67 -14.18 0.91 4.86
C GLU A 67 -12.78 0.91 5.52
N MET A 68 -11.77 0.44 4.77
CA MET A 68 -10.36 0.44 5.20
C MET A 68 -9.62 1.69 4.73
N TYR A 69 -10.14 2.37 3.71
CA TYR A 69 -9.54 3.54 3.06
C TYR A 69 -10.61 4.52 2.58
N HIS A 70 -10.51 5.79 2.99
CA HIS A 70 -11.49 6.85 2.79
C HIS A 70 -10.87 8.00 1.96
N PRO A 71 -10.54 7.79 0.68
CA PRO A 71 -9.81 8.79 -0.13
C PRO A 71 -10.60 10.08 -0.41
N TYR A 72 -11.91 10.08 -0.18
CA TYR A 72 -12.80 11.21 -0.47
C TYR A 72 -13.12 12.09 0.76
N SER A 73 -12.76 11.64 1.97
CA SER A 73 -12.83 12.44 3.20
C SER A 73 -11.51 12.34 3.94
N ILE A 74 -10.74 13.44 3.93
CA ILE A 74 -9.46 13.49 4.63
C ILE A 74 -9.70 13.42 6.14
N GLU A 75 -10.76 14.06 6.63
CA GLU A 75 -11.12 14.07 8.04
C GLU A 75 -11.38 12.65 8.56
N GLU A 76 -12.21 11.87 7.86
CA GLU A 76 -12.49 10.47 8.20
C GLU A 76 -11.24 9.59 8.10
N GLN A 77 -10.44 9.76 7.05
CA GLN A 77 -9.20 9.02 6.89
C GLN A 77 -8.22 9.28 8.05
N VAL A 78 -8.08 10.53 8.48
CA VAL A 78 -7.20 10.93 9.58
C VAL A 78 -7.68 10.34 10.91
N GLU A 79 -8.99 10.38 11.19
CA GLU A 79 -9.57 9.77 12.39
C GLU A 79 -9.27 8.27 12.43
N HIS A 80 -9.51 7.55 11.34
CA HIS A 80 -9.24 6.12 11.25
C HIS A 80 -7.73 5.80 11.35
N ASP A 81 -6.85 6.65 10.82
CA ASP A 81 -5.40 6.47 10.96
C ASP A 81 -4.89 6.73 12.40
N MET A 82 -5.55 7.62 13.16
CA MET A 82 -5.30 7.80 14.59
C MET A 82 -5.71 6.55 15.38
N GLU A 83 -6.88 5.99 15.11
CA GLU A 83 -7.34 4.75 15.75
C GLU A 83 -6.38 3.57 15.50
N LYS A 84 -5.89 3.45 14.26
CA LYS A 84 -4.86 2.44 13.90
C LYS A 84 -3.55 2.66 14.65
N SER A 85 -3.13 3.92 14.80
CA SER A 85 -1.93 4.25 15.56
C SER A 85 -2.06 3.84 17.03
N ASP A 86 -3.23 4.10 17.63
CA ASP A 86 -3.53 3.68 19.01
C ASP A 86 -3.60 2.16 19.16
N MET A 87 -4.18 1.45 18.19
CA MET A 87 -4.16 -0.02 18.15
C MET A 87 -2.73 -0.57 18.08
N ALA A 88 -1.88 0.01 17.23
CA ALA A 88 -0.49 -0.40 17.12
C ALA A 88 0.29 -0.20 18.43
N LEU A 89 0.03 0.90 19.16
CA LEU A 89 0.62 1.13 20.49
C LEU A 89 0.19 0.09 21.51
N LYS A 90 -1.10 -0.28 21.54
CA LYS A 90 -1.62 -1.31 22.46
C LYS A 90 -0.97 -2.69 22.23
N LEU A 91 -0.67 -3.05 20.99
CA LEU A 91 0.04 -4.30 20.67
C LEU A 91 1.47 -4.35 21.26
N LEU A 92 2.08 -3.20 21.55
CA LEU A 92 3.38 -3.13 22.23
C LEU A 92 3.24 -3.29 23.75
N ASP A 93 2.14 -2.80 24.33
CA ASP A 93 1.87 -2.83 25.77
C ASP A 93 1.37 -4.21 26.25
N ASP A 94 0.75 -5.01 25.38
CA ASP A 94 0.24 -6.36 25.67
C ASP A 94 1.32 -7.49 25.58
N ASN A 95 2.61 -7.14 25.48
CA ASN A 95 3.78 -8.07 25.46
C ASN A 95 4.69 -7.91 26.69
#